data_AF-A0A939VEK0-F1
#
_entry.id   AF-A0A939VEK0-F1
#
_cell.length_a   1.000
_cell.length_b   1.000
_cell.length_c   1.000
_cell.angle_alpha   90.00
_cell.angle_beta   90.00
_cell.angle_gamma   90.00
#
_symmetry.space_group_name_H-M   'P 1'
#
loop_
_entity.id
_entity.type
_entity.pdbx_description
1 polymer ?
#
loop_
_entity_poly.entity_id
_entity_poly.type
_entity_poly.pdbx_seq_one_letter_code
_entity_poly.pdbx_strand_id
1 'polypeptide(L)'
;MNRKKSWCMLILAWLCCMVANAMTSRLSEAGHDTLDISGNNTSSSYVTYEKNIILSSGKTLDVLMARYAYFNSKVIGSGTLCLYAGGERCYLGTAKGASYPDWKSFTGDVHIYPFKENSPSAGYYGIIMAHGGKTFTAEDVEGSLQSGKVNIMMENNRVTLHDGATIACESGTRGFRFGHLDTEAGSTIQGYMKKGTYNSYFLVGCMNTDATLAGTIAPPEYSDQHRIGLIKEGTGTYRITGNNNFISGALRVLDGRVLIANDREEAESKKWRGATGAMTSSQEAVAYVFENGVLGGTGNVAGTIDNYGVVEPGEDAAGTLYVKNYATTRDAHLYVRPRSVLRFQVGSVEDYTQLLVDGDVKYFDICQDFSQSTDMPFVEICLKEDAQVQVGDEFCLLRAKNKTSQAGDWQFKAKMPERYTWELEEKTQDGEYLVVLRLTSYEDAQP
;
A
#
# COMPACT_ATOMS: atom_id res chain seq x y z
N MET A 1 40.58 -51.25 -22.55
CA MET A 1 40.54 -49.78 -22.29
C MET A 1 39.08 -49.38 -22.05
N ASN A 2 38.61 -49.18 -20.79
CA ASN A 2 37.41 -48.38 -20.44
C ASN A 2 36.86 -48.54 -19.00
N ARG A 3 37.47 -49.31 -18.10
CA ARG A 3 36.94 -49.40 -16.71
C ARG A 3 37.47 -48.35 -15.71
N LYS A 4 38.57 -47.64 -16.00
CA LYS A 4 39.12 -46.62 -15.09
C LYS A 4 38.48 -45.23 -15.22
N LYS A 5 37.87 -44.87 -16.37
CA LYS A 5 37.22 -43.56 -16.56
C LYS A 5 35.83 -43.46 -15.89
N SER A 6 35.11 -44.58 -15.77
CA SER A 6 33.77 -44.60 -15.16
C SER A 6 33.80 -44.44 -13.64
N TRP A 7 34.80 -45.01 -12.96
CA TRP A 7 34.97 -44.84 -11.50
C TRP A 7 35.37 -43.42 -11.09
N CYS A 8 36.20 -42.73 -11.88
CA CYS A 8 36.54 -41.32 -11.61
C CYS A 8 35.34 -40.37 -11.80
N MET A 9 34.43 -40.62 -12.76
CA MET A 9 33.22 -39.80 -12.93
C MET A 9 32.18 -40.03 -11.82
N LEU A 10 32.02 -41.26 -11.33
CA LEU A 10 31.11 -41.56 -10.21
C LEU A 10 31.61 -40.97 -8.89
N ILE A 11 32.93 -40.98 -8.65
CA ILE A 11 33.51 -40.33 -7.46
C ILE A 11 33.39 -38.80 -7.55
N LEU A 12 33.54 -38.20 -8.75
CA LEU A 12 33.34 -36.75 -8.94
C LEU A 12 31.88 -36.32 -8.76
N ALA A 13 30.92 -37.13 -9.23
CA ALA A 13 29.49 -36.87 -9.03
C ALA A 13 29.06 -37.05 -7.56
N TRP A 14 29.65 -38.01 -6.85
CA TRP A 14 29.40 -38.22 -5.42
C TRP A 14 30.07 -37.15 -4.55
N LEU A 15 31.27 -36.68 -4.90
CA LEU A 15 31.90 -35.52 -4.27
C LEU A 15 31.12 -34.23 -4.53
N CYS A 16 30.59 -34.01 -5.73
CA CYS A 16 29.73 -32.86 -6.02
C CYS A 16 28.42 -32.89 -5.22
N CYS A 17 27.80 -34.07 -5.03
CA CYS A 17 26.63 -34.22 -4.15
C CYS A 17 26.96 -33.99 -2.67
N MET A 18 28.14 -34.41 -2.19
CA MET A 18 28.57 -34.17 -0.80
C MET A 18 28.95 -32.71 -0.55
N VAL A 19 29.55 -32.02 -1.51
CA VAL A 19 29.89 -30.59 -1.40
C VAL A 19 28.64 -29.71 -1.47
N ALA A 20 27.62 -30.09 -2.24
CA ALA A 20 26.32 -29.41 -2.24
C ALA A 20 25.57 -29.58 -0.90
N ASN A 21 25.74 -30.71 -0.22
CA ASN A 21 25.12 -30.96 1.09
C ASN A 21 25.85 -30.24 2.25
N ALA A 22 27.09 -29.77 2.05
CA ALA A 22 27.86 -29.03 3.04
C ALA A 22 27.60 -27.51 3.05
N MET A 23 26.90 -26.97 2.04
CA MET A 23 26.60 -25.53 1.91
C MET A 23 25.15 -25.15 2.25
N THR A 24 24.34 -26.10 2.71
CA THR A 24 22.91 -25.90 2.98
C THR A 24 22.62 -26.21 4.44
N SER A 25 22.07 -25.27 5.20
CA SER A 25 21.52 -25.59 6.52
C SER A 25 20.17 -26.28 6.32
N ARG A 26 20.08 -27.55 6.72
CA ARG A 26 18.79 -28.23 6.89
C ARG A 26 18.33 -28.01 8.32
N LEU A 27 17.08 -27.60 8.44
CA LEU A 27 16.41 -27.43 9.72
C LEU A 27 16.21 -28.79 10.41
N SER A 28 16.20 -28.78 11.73
CA SER A 28 15.99 -29.95 12.57
C SER A 28 14.60 -30.58 12.31
N GLU A 29 14.42 -31.82 12.72
CA GLU A 29 13.11 -32.49 12.58
C GLU A 29 12.02 -31.84 13.45
N ALA A 30 12.39 -31.01 14.44
CA ALA A 30 11.44 -30.18 15.18
C ALA A 30 10.80 -29.14 14.24
N GLY A 31 9.55 -28.77 14.49
CA GLY A 31 8.82 -27.81 13.65
C GLY A 31 9.38 -26.38 13.66
N HIS A 32 10.40 -26.12 14.49
CA HIS A 32 10.86 -24.77 14.81
C HIS A 32 12.36 -24.80 15.13
N ASP A 33 13.11 -23.93 14.47
CA ASP A 33 14.55 -23.73 14.69
C ASP A 33 14.89 -22.25 14.90
N THR A 34 16.07 -22.01 15.46
CA THR A 34 16.63 -20.67 15.65
C THR A 34 18.00 -20.57 14.98
N LEU A 35 18.17 -19.57 14.12
CA LEU A 35 19.44 -19.09 13.62
C LEU A 35 19.82 -17.83 14.40
N ASP A 36 20.74 -17.99 15.34
CA ASP A 36 21.26 -16.87 16.11
C ASP A 36 22.48 -16.25 15.41
N ILE A 37 22.29 -15.06 14.85
CA ILE A 37 23.37 -14.17 14.38
C ILE A 37 23.37 -12.86 15.17
N SER A 38 22.78 -12.87 16.37
CA SER A 38 22.75 -11.77 17.31
C SER A 38 24.03 -11.80 18.13
N GLY A 39 24.78 -10.71 18.04
CA GLY A 39 26.12 -10.63 18.61
C GLY A 39 26.56 -9.18 18.67
N ASN A 40 27.43 -8.89 19.63
CA ASN A 40 27.95 -7.54 19.82
C ASN A 40 28.73 -7.10 18.58
N ASN A 41 28.28 -6.01 17.98
CA ASN A 41 28.89 -5.45 16.79
C ASN A 41 28.78 -3.92 16.75
N THR A 42 29.45 -3.34 15.77
CA THR A 42 29.48 -1.89 15.56
C THR A 42 29.22 -1.58 14.10
N SER A 43 29.05 -0.29 13.79
CA SER A 43 28.95 0.21 12.41
C SER A 43 30.19 -0.08 11.54
N SER A 44 31.28 -0.59 12.12
CA SER A 44 32.51 -1.00 11.43
C SER A 44 32.71 -2.53 11.39
N SER A 45 31.82 -3.32 11.98
CA SER A 45 32.01 -4.77 12.15
C SER A 45 30.72 -5.56 11.97
N TYR A 46 30.10 -5.45 10.79
CA TYR A 46 28.82 -6.11 10.51
C TYR A 46 28.91 -7.64 10.58
N VAL A 47 27.90 -8.26 11.19
CA VAL A 47 27.72 -9.72 11.14
C VAL A 47 27.13 -10.08 9.78
N THR A 48 27.71 -11.04 9.08
CA THR A 48 27.22 -11.45 7.74
C THR A 48 26.83 -12.92 7.76
N TYR A 49 25.65 -13.24 7.22
CA TYR A 49 25.16 -14.61 7.07
C TYR A 49 24.57 -14.83 5.67
N GLU A 50 25.12 -15.81 4.95
CA GLU A 50 24.85 -16.03 3.51
C GLU A 50 24.66 -17.50 3.12
N LYS A 51 24.45 -18.39 4.09
CA LYS A 51 24.23 -19.82 3.81
C LYS A 51 22.81 -20.03 3.27
N ASN A 52 22.67 -20.94 2.29
CA ASN A 52 21.35 -21.27 1.73
C ASN A 52 20.47 -21.96 2.78
N ILE A 53 19.20 -21.55 2.83
CA ILE A 53 18.18 -22.06 3.76
C ILE A 53 17.07 -22.75 2.96
N ILE A 54 16.72 -23.96 3.37
CA ILE A 54 15.54 -24.69 2.88
C ILE A 54 14.51 -24.74 4.00
N LEU A 55 13.40 -24.03 3.82
CA LEU A 55 12.35 -23.90 4.81
C LEU A 55 11.07 -24.57 4.29
N SER A 56 10.91 -25.84 4.64
CA SER A 56 9.77 -26.66 4.18
C SER A 56 8.46 -26.22 4.82
N SER A 57 7.32 -26.54 4.18
CA SER A 57 5.99 -26.26 4.74
C SER A 57 5.85 -26.82 6.17
N GLY A 58 5.21 -26.06 7.06
CA GLY A 58 5.01 -26.41 8.47
C GLY A 58 6.27 -26.29 9.33
N LYS A 59 7.36 -25.74 8.80
CA LYS A 59 8.58 -25.41 9.56
C LYS A 59 8.67 -23.91 9.77
N THR A 60 9.16 -23.52 10.95
CA THR A 60 9.46 -22.14 11.32
C THR A 60 10.95 -21.96 11.57
N LEU A 61 11.52 -20.85 11.09
CA LEU A 61 12.89 -20.45 11.40
C LEU A 61 12.88 -19.02 11.96
N ASP A 62 13.37 -18.88 13.19
CA ASP A 62 13.66 -17.58 13.79
C ASP A 62 15.09 -17.16 13.48
N VAL A 63 15.28 -15.98 12.92
CA VAL A 63 16.58 -15.37 12.66
C VAL A 63 16.76 -14.20 13.61
N LEU A 64 17.56 -14.41 14.66
CA LEU A 64 17.93 -13.37 15.61
C LEU A 64 19.07 -12.54 15.02
N MET A 65 18.79 -11.30 14.63
CA MET A 65 19.77 -10.45 13.95
C MET A 65 20.52 -9.54 14.92
N ALA A 66 21.83 -9.38 14.72
CA ALA A 66 22.58 -8.33 15.41
C ALA A 66 22.17 -6.92 14.93
N ARG A 67 22.55 -5.88 15.69
CA ARG A 67 22.22 -4.48 15.37
C ARG A 67 22.72 -4.04 13.99
N TYR A 68 23.92 -4.47 13.63
CA TYR A 68 24.57 -4.24 12.33
C TYR A 68 24.77 -5.56 11.57
N ALA A 69 23.78 -6.02 10.82
CA ALA A 69 23.82 -7.33 10.16
C ALA A 69 23.57 -7.24 8.64
N TYR A 70 24.21 -8.14 7.88
CA TYR A 70 23.90 -8.46 6.49
C TYR A 70 23.36 -9.88 6.43
N PHE A 71 22.06 -10.03 6.24
CA PHE A 71 21.45 -11.32 5.94
C PHE A 71 21.23 -11.42 4.44
N ASN A 72 22.08 -12.23 3.80
CA ASN A 72 22.14 -12.38 2.35
C ASN A 72 21.91 -13.85 1.93
N SER A 73 21.11 -14.56 2.71
CA SER A 73 20.84 -15.99 2.47
C SER A 73 19.77 -16.18 1.42
N LYS A 74 20.04 -17.08 0.46
CA LYS A 74 19.00 -17.63 -0.40
C LYS A 74 18.05 -18.45 0.45
N VAL A 75 16.76 -18.20 0.34
CA VAL A 75 15.70 -18.96 1.01
C VAL A 75 14.84 -19.61 -0.07
N ILE A 76 14.49 -20.87 0.12
CA ILE A 76 13.55 -21.61 -0.73
C ILE A 76 12.55 -22.39 0.13
N GLY A 77 11.38 -22.69 -0.44
CA GLY A 77 10.33 -23.46 0.23
C GLY A 77 9.09 -22.64 0.57
N SER A 78 8.37 -23.02 1.61
CA SER A 78 7.04 -22.47 1.94
C SER A 78 6.70 -22.54 3.43
N GLY A 79 7.69 -22.61 4.32
CA GLY A 79 7.49 -22.46 5.77
C GLY A 79 7.53 -21.01 6.23
N THR A 80 7.65 -20.78 7.53
CA THR A 80 7.55 -19.45 8.15
C THR A 80 8.93 -18.92 8.55
N LEU A 81 9.33 -17.76 8.03
CA LEU A 81 10.59 -17.10 8.35
C LEU A 81 10.33 -15.90 9.27
N CYS A 82 10.83 -15.95 10.50
CA CYS A 82 10.71 -14.85 11.45
C CYS A 82 12.05 -14.11 11.53
N LEU A 83 12.05 -12.81 11.20
CA LEU A 83 13.21 -11.93 11.25
C LEU A 83 13.12 -11.03 12.47
N TYR A 84 14.05 -11.19 13.41
CA TYR A 84 14.11 -10.42 14.65
C TYR A 84 15.19 -9.35 14.51
N ALA A 85 14.79 -8.11 14.21
CA ALA A 85 15.71 -7.01 13.93
C ALA A 85 16.36 -6.47 15.21
N GLY A 86 17.66 -6.70 15.40
CA GLY A 86 18.42 -6.26 16.57
C GLY A 86 18.75 -4.77 16.65
N GLY A 87 18.29 -3.95 15.70
CA GLY A 87 18.43 -2.49 15.71
C GLY A 87 18.25 -1.84 14.33
N GLU A 88 18.87 -0.69 14.11
CA GLU A 88 18.59 0.20 12.97
C GLU A 88 19.24 -0.23 11.65
N ARG A 89 20.06 -1.28 11.65
CA ARG A 89 20.92 -1.64 10.50
C ARG A 89 20.97 -3.15 10.27
N CYS A 90 19.80 -3.77 10.29
CA CYS A 90 19.60 -5.18 9.93
C CYS A 90 19.27 -5.27 8.42
N TYR A 91 20.26 -5.43 7.57
CA TYR A 91 20.06 -5.44 6.12
C TYR A 91 19.61 -6.82 5.62
N LEU A 92 18.58 -6.84 4.76
CA LEU A 92 18.33 -7.96 3.86
C LEU A 92 19.05 -7.69 2.54
N GLY A 93 20.27 -8.23 2.45
CA GLY A 93 21.20 -7.99 1.34
C GLY A 93 22.57 -7.55 1.79
N THR A 94 23.29 -6.92 0.87
CA THR A 94 24.70 -6.56 1.02
C THR A 94 24.90 -5.08 1.33
N ALA A 95 26.15 -4.72 1.65
CA ALA A 95 26.53 -3.36 1.98
C ALA A 95 26.03 -2.33 0.95
N LYS A 96 25.48 -1.22 1.45
CA LYS A 96 24.92 -0.11 0.64
C LYS A 96 23.76 -0.53 -0.28
N GLY A 97 23.16 -1.69 -0.05
CA GLY A 97 22.03 -2.20 -0.83
C GLY A 97 22.40 -2.60 -2.26
N ALA A 98 23.67 -2.94 -2.52
CA ALA A 98 24.18 -3.31 -3.84
C ALA A 98 23.49 -4.56 -4.43
N SER A 99 23.09 -5.51 -3.58
CA SER A 99 22.30 -6.68 -3.95
C SER A 99 21.40 -7.10 -2.80
N TYR A 100 20.30 -7.80 -3.13
CA TYR A 100 19.39 -8.44 -2.18
C TYR A 100 19.37 -9.97 -2.41
N PRO A 101 19.02 -10.78 -1.39
CA PRO A 101 19.03 -12.23 -1.51
C PRO A 101 17.97 -12.76 -2.49
N ASP A 102 18.24 -13.93 -3.09
CA ASP A 102 17.34 -14.59 -4.03
C ASP A 102 16.26 -15.39 -3.29
N TRP A 103 15.03 -14.87 -3.25
CA TRP A 103 13.88 -15.52 -2.62
C TRP A 103 12.81 -15.92 -3.65
N LYS A 104 13.15 -15.98 -4.94
CA LYS A 104 12.19 -16.28 -6.02
C LYS A 104 11.49 -17.63 -5.87
N SER A 105 12.09 -18.59 -5.16
CA SER A 105 11.54 -19.91 -4.89
C SER A 105 11.07 -20.08 -3.45
N PHE A 106 10.90 -18.97 -2.72
CA PHE A 106 10.31 -18.95 -1.39
C PHE A 106 8.91 -18.33 -1.46
N THR A 107 7.92 -19.09 -1.02
CA THR A 107 6.48 -18.73 -1.10
C THR A 107 5.82 -18.73 0.28
N GLY A 108 6.63 -18.82 1.33
CA GLY A 108 6.17 -18.90 2.71
C GLY A 108 5.89 -17.54 3.33
N ASP A 109 5.53 -17.58 4.60
CA ASP A 109 5.24 -16.38 5.39
C ASP A 109 6.54 -15.77 5.94
N VAL A 110 6.58 -14.44 6.00
CA VAL A 110 7.70 -13.67 6.55
C VAL A 110 7.17 -12.77 7.66
N HIS A 111 7.66 -12.97 8.87
CA HIS A 111 7.32 -12.12 10.01
C HIS A 111 8.52 -11.25 10.36
N ILE A 112 8.30 -9.96 10.62
CA ILE A 112 9.35 -9.02 11.02
C ILE A 112 9.03 -8.48 12.40
N TYR A 113 9.88 -8.79 13.37
CA TYR A 113 9.74 -8.42 14.77
C TYR A 113 10.87 -7.46 15.21
N PRO A 114 10.61 -6.59 16.19
CA PRO A 114 11.69 -5.91 16.90
C PRO A 114 12.43 -6.90 17.81
N PHE A 115 13.74 -6.74 17.97
CA PHE A 115 14.55 -7.50 18.93
C PHE A 115 15.26 -6.56 19.91
N LYS A 116 14.51 -6.10 20.91
CA LYS A 116 14.91 -5.03 21.84
C LYS A 116 16.05 -5.46 22.75
N GLU A 117 16.09 -6.74 23.09
CA GLU A 117 17.05 -7.35 24.01
C GLU A 117 18.47 -7.34 23.42
N ASN A 118 18.63 -7.42 22.09
CA ASN A 118 19.94 -7.41 21.45
C ASN A 118 20.65 -6.06 21.58
N SER A 119 19.94 -4.93 21.42
CA SER A 119 20.52 -3.60 21.58
C SER A 119 19.49 -2.60 22.09
N PRO A 120 19.34 -2.47 23.42
CA PRO A 120 18.38 -1.53 24.03
C PRO A 120 18.60 -0.06 23.68
N SER A 121 19.80 0.31 23.22
CA SER A 121 20.16 1.67 22.79
C SER A 121 19.92 1.94 21.30
N ALA A 122 19.25 1.03 20.59
CA ALA A 122 18.88 1.27 19.20
C ALA A 122 17.75 2.32 19.12
N GLY A 123 17.84 3.25 18.17
CA GLY A 123 16.81 4.25 17.91
C GLY A 123 15.52 3.65 17.35
N TYR A 124 15.62 2.54 16.62
CA TYR A 124 14.50 1.71 16.18
C TYR A 124 14.99 0.30 15.83
N TYR A 125 14.07 -0.63 15.57
CA TYR A 125 14.36 -2.03 15.27
C TYR A 125 13.80 -2.36 13.90
N GLY A 126 14.66 -2.39 12.88
CA GLY A 126 14.17 -2.44 11.51
C GLY A 126 15.02 -3.21 10.53
N ILE A 127 14.32 -3.71 9.53
CA ILE A 127 14.88 -4.35 8.34
C ILE A 127 15.16 -3.29 7.28
N ILE A 128 16.40 -3.26 6.81
CA ILE A 128 16.85 -2.38 5.73
C ILE A 128 16.82 -3.16 4.42
N MET A 129 15.87 -2.80 3.55
CA MET A 129 15.70 -3.39 2.24
C MET A 129 16.81 -2.93 1.30
N ALA A 130 17.62 -3.87 0.80
CA ALA A 130 18.55 -3.60 -0.31
C ALA A 130 17.78 -3.44 -1.64
N HIS A 131 18.37 -2.82 -2.66
CA HIS A 131 17.63 -2.44 -3.88
C HIS A 131 18.25 -2.90 -5.21
N GLY A 132 19.52 -3.29 -5.24
CA GLY A 132 20.14 -3.83 -6.46
C GLY A 132 20.69 -2.79 -7.46
N GLY A 133 20.62 -1.50 -7.14
CA GLY A 133 21.38 -0.43 -7.82
C GLY A 133 20.60 0.48 -8.78
N LYS A 134 19.39 0.11 -9.19
CA LYS A 134 18.64 0.83 -10.24
C LYS A 134 17.64 1.83 -9.67
N THR A 135 17.49 2.96 -10.36
CA THR A 135 16.52 4.00 -9.98
C THR A 135 15.12 3.64 -10.45
N PHE A 136 14.16 3.66 -9.53
CA PHE A 136 12.75 3.41 -9.79
C PHE A 136 12.04 4.67 -10.33
N THR A 137 11.02 4.46 -11.16
CA THR A 137 10.18 5.52 -11.73
C THR A 137 8.71 5.20 -11.42
N ALA A 138 8.06 6.03 -10.61
CA ALA A 138 6.69 5.78 -10.15
C ALA A 138 5.63 6.06 -11.23
N GLU A 139 6.00 6.87 -12.23
CA GLU A 139 5.18 7.23 -13.39
C GLU A 139 5.11 6.09 -14.43
N ASP A 140 6.07 5.17 -14.41
CA ASP A 140 6.16 4.01 -15.30
C ASP A 140 6.49 2.76 -14.47
N VAL A 141 5.47 2.29 -13.74
CA VAL A 141 5.58 1.13 -12.85
C VAL A 141 5.85 -0.15 -13.64
N GLU A 142 5.10 -0.36 -14.74
CA GLU A 142 5.26 -1.54 -15.59
C GLU A 142 6.65 -1.60 -16.23
N GLY A 143 7.11 -0.51 -16.86
CA GLY A 143 8.46 -0.44 -17.43
C GLY A 143 9.54 -0.58 -16.36
N SER A 144 9.28 -0.14 -15.13
CA SER A 144 10.18 -0.35 -13.98
C SER A 144 10.28 -1.82 -13.56
N LEU A 145 9.17 -2.56 -13.53
CA LEU A 145 9.17 -4.00 -13.27
C LEU A 145 9.92 -4.76 -14.38
N GLN A 146 9.58 -4.51 -15.65
CA GLN A 146 10.20 -5.18 -16.79
C GLN A 146 11.72 -4.92 -16.89
N SER A 147 12.16 -3.71 -16.51
CA SER A 147 13.57 -3.33 -16.51
C SER A 147 14.36 -3.79 -15.27
N GLY A 148 13.71 -4.51 -14.35
CA GLY A 148 14.29 -4.97 -13.10
C GLY A 148 14.75 -3.83 -12.18
N LYS A 149 14.02 -2.70 -12.16
CA LYS A 149 14.28 -1.53 -11.30
C LYS A 149 13.62 -1.65 -9.92
N VAL A 150 13.01 -2.80 -9.63
CA VAL A 150 12.24 -3.08 -8.41
C VAL A 150 12.90 -4.24 -7.67
N ASN A 151 13.01 -4.13 -6.35
CA ASN A 151 13.31 -5.28 -5.51
C ASN A 151 12.07 -6.17 -5.42
N ILE A 152 12.19 -7.40 -5.93
CA ILE A 152 11.12 -8.40 -5.99
C ILE A 152 11.28 -9.55 -4.99
N MET A 153 12.19 -9.41 -4.02
CA MET A 153 12.52 -10.46 -3.05
C MET A 153 11.29 -10.97 -2.30
N MET A 154 10.32 -10.11 -2.00
CA MET A 154 9.11 -10.45 -1.23
C MET A 154 7.85 -10.55 -2.09
N GLU A 155 7.98 -10.61 -3.42
CA GLU A 155 6.80 -10.59 -4.31
C GLU A 155 5.94 -11.86 -4.21
N ASN A 156 6.50 -12.97 -3.71
CA ASN A 156 5.82 -14.25 -3.58
C ASN A 156 5.46 -14.61 -2.12
N ASN A 157 5.61 -13.65 -1.20
CA ASN A 157 5.45 -13.90 0.24
C ASN A 157 4.26 -13.14 0.81
N ARG A 158 3.70 -13.70 1.89
CA ARG A 158 2.89 -12.96 2.85
C ARG A 158 3.82 -12.41 3.91
N VAL A 159 3.87 -11.09 4.03
CA VAL A 159 4.75 -10.41 4.99
C VAL A 159 3.90 -9.75 6.06
N THR A 160 4.24 -9.97 7.34
CA THR A 160 3.65 -9.27 8.47
C THR A 160 4.73 -8.45 9.18
N LEU A 161 4.53 -7.14 9.24
CA LEU A 161 5.36 -6.22 10.03
C LEU A 161 4.71 -6.01 11.40
N HIS A 162 5.34 -6.55 12.44
CA HIS A 162 4.78 -6.52 13.80
C HIS A 162 5.00 -5.20 14.53
N ASP A 163 4.22 -4.99 15.60
CA ASP A 163 4.36 -3.84 16.49
C ASP A 163 5.82 -3.57 16.88
N GLY A 164 6.24 -2.31 16.77
CA GLY A 164 7.58 -1.83 17.09
C GLY A 164 8.65 -2.16 16.04
N ALA A 165 8.33 -2.91 14.99
CA ALA A 165 9.24 -3.17 13.88
C ALA A 165 9.17 -2.09 12.80
N THR A 166 10.29 -1.87 12.11
CA THR A 166 10.40 -0.91 11.02
C THR A 166 10.87 -1.56 9.72
N ILE A 167 10.28 -1.16 8.58
CA ILE A 167 10.88 -1.36 7.26
C ILE A 167 11.45 -0.02 6.79
N ALA A 168 12.72 -0.05 6.37
CA ALA A 168 13.40 1.10 5.79
C ALA A 168 14.28 0.67 4.62
N CYS A 169 14.88 1.62 3.94
CA CYS A 169 15.83 1.35 2.88
C CYS A 169 17.00 2.33 2.86
N GLU A 170 18.08 1.93 2.21
CA GLU A 170 19.24 2.78 1.99
C GLU A 170 19.54 2.88 0.49
N SER A 171 19.85 4.11 0.07
CA SER A 171 20.40 4.51 -1.24
C SER A 171 19.40 4.70 -2.38
N GLY A 172 19.36 5.93 -2.92
CA GLY A 172 18.71 6.28 -4.18
C GLY A 172 17.19 6.21 -4.17
N THR A 173 16.56 6.63 -5.26
CA THR A 173 15.11 6.46 -5.44
C THR A 173 14.79 5.03 -5.85
N ARG A 174 14.03 4.28 -5.03
CA ARG A 174 13.88 2.81 -5.15
C ARG A 174 12.44 2.33 -5.01
N GLY A 175 12.16 1.16 -5.60
CA GLY A 175 10.90 0.44 -5.51
C GLY A 175 11.08 -0.93 -4.86
N PHE A 176 10.17 -1.30 -3.96
CA PHE A 176 10.16 -2.58 -3.25
C PHE A 176 8.79 -3.22 -3.41
N ARG A 177 8.74 -4.45 -3.91
CA ARG A 177 7.49 -5.17 -4.23
C ARG A 177 7.22 -6.27 -3.22
N PHE A 178 5.98 -6.28 -2.72
CA PHE A 178 5.46 -7.24 -1.76
C PHE A 178 4.25 -7.94 -2.38
N GLY A 179 4.25 -9.27 -2.29
CA GLY A 179 3.12 -10.10 -2.68
C GLY A 179 1.87 -9.75 -1.88
N HIS A 180 2.04 -9.85 -0.56
CA HIS A 180 1.09 -9.46 0.45
C HIS A 180 1.85 -8.79 1.61
N LEU A 181 1.29 -7.72 2.18
CA LEU A 181 1.91 -6.98 3.28
C LEU A 181 0.84 -6.55 4.29
N ASP A 182 0.88 -7.14 5.47
CA ASP A 182 0.18 -6.69 6.66
C ASP A 182 1.13 -5.88 7.55
N THR A 183 0.60 -4.84 8.19
CA THR A 183 1.30 -4.11 9.24
C THR A 183 0.42 -3.97 10.47
N GLU A 184 0.99 -4.24 11.64
CA GLU A 184 0.31 -4.04 12.92
C GLU A 184 0.40 -2.59 13.38
N ALA A 185 -0.54 -2.17 14.23
CA ALA A 185 -0.45 -0.87 14.90
C ALA A 185 0.87 -0.78 15.68
N GLY A 186 1.54 0.37 15.61
CA GLY A 186 2.86 0.59 16.23
C GLY A 186 4.07 0.16 15.37
N SER A 187 3.86 -0.55 14.26
CA SER A 187 4.89 -0.74 13.24
C SER A 187 5.10 0.51 12.37
N THR A 188 6.22 0.56 11.63
CA THR A 188 6.54 1.72 10.76
C THR A 188 7.14 1.32 9.41
N ILE A 189 6.61 1.87 8.32
CA ILE A 189 7.30 1.91 7.02
C ILE A 189 7.88 3.31 6.84
N GLN A 190 9.20 3.42 6.93
CA GLN A 190 9.89 4.71 6.98
C GLN A 190 10.46 5.16 5.63
N GLY A 191 10.83 4.22 4.76
CA GLY A 191 11.58 4.52 3.52
C GLY A 191 13.04 4.89 3.79
N TYR A 192 13.57 5.91 3.11
CA TYR A 192 15.01 6.23 3.12
C TYR A 192 15.50 6.73 4.49
N MET A 193 16.40 5.98 5.12
CA MET A 193 16.82 6.15 6.53
C MET A 193 18.04 7.06 6.78
N LYS A 194 18.64 7.66 5.75
CA LYS A 194 19.87 8.48 5.88
C LYS A 194 19.60 9.95 5.61
N LYS A 195 20.60 10.80 5.87
CA LYS A 195 20.61 12.19 5.37
C LYS A 195 20.77 12.17 3.84
N GLY A 196 19.95 12.93 3.11
CA GLY A 196 19.91 12.96 1.64
C GLY A 196 18.54 13.36 1.09
N THR A 197 18.26 13.11 -0.19
CA THR A 197 16.95 13.37 -0.81
C THR A 197 16.65 12.25 -1.81
N TYR A 198 16.05 11.18 -1.32
CA TYR A 198 15.69 10.03 -2.13
C TYR A 198 14.32 9.50 -1.75
N ASN A 199 13.59 9.05 -2.77
CA ASN A 199 12.21 8.59 -2.61
C ASN A 199 12.16 7.06 -2.49
N SER A 200 11.20 6.54 -1.74
CA SER A 200 10.99 5.10 -1.56
C SER A 200 9.56 4.76 -1.93
N TYR A 201 9.38 3.74 -2.76
CA TYR A 201 8.06 3.31 -3.21
C TYR A 201 7.84 1.85 -2.83
N PHE A 202 6.70 1.59 -2.20
CA PHE A 202 6.31 0.25 -1.78
C PHE A 202 5.16 -0.19 -2.67
N LEU A 203 5.41 -1.19 -3.51
CA LEU A 203 4.41 -1.85 -4.36
C LEU A 203 3.83 -3.01 -3.56
N VAL A 204 2.50 -3.07 -3.47
CA VAL A 204 1.81 -4.04 -2.62
C VAL A 204 0.64 -4.69 -3.37
N GLY A 205 0.40 -5.98 -3.11
CA GLY A 205 -0.83 -6.68 -3.48
C GLY A 205 -0.74 -7.54 -4.74
N CYS A 206 0.44 -7.80 -5.29
CA CYS A 206 0.56 -8.62 -6.50
C CYS A 206 0.16 -10.10 -6.32
N MET A 207 -0.07 -10.57 -5.08
CA MET A 207 -0.69 -11.87 -4.80
C MET A 207 -2.22 -11.86 -4.90
N ASN A 208 -2.85 -10.73 -5.20
CA ASN A 208 -4.31 -10.60 -5.33
C ASN A 208 -5.08 -10.95 -4.04
N THR A 209 -4.47 -10.73 -2.89
CA THR A 209 -5.05 -11.00 -1.57
C THR A 209 -5.37 -9.70 -0.85
N ASP A 210 -6.34 -9.77 0.06
CA ASP A 210 -6.63 -8.68 0.98
C ASP A 210 -5.55 -8.55 2.06
N ALA A 211 -5.32 -7.33 2.55
CA ALA A 211 -4.36 -7.04 3.63
C ALA A 211 -4.74 -5.77 4.41
N THR A 212 -4.13 -5.57 5.57
CA THR A 212 -4.32 -4.39 6.44
C THR A 212 -3.00 -3.70 6.76
N LEU A 213 -2.97 -2.39 6.54
CA LEU A 213 -1.87 -1.50 6.88
C LEU A 213 -2.26 -0.65 8.11
N ALA A 214 -2.04 -1.18 9.31
CA ALA A 214 -2.35 -0.51 10.58
C ALA A 214 -1.19 0.32 11.17
N GLY A 215 0.03 0.09 10.68
CA GLY A 215 1.22 0.83 11.08
C GLY A 215 1.29 2.25 10.51
N THR A 216 2.35 2.96 10.87
CA THR A 216 2.64 4.30 10.35
C THR A 216 3.43 4.21 9.03
N ILE A 217 3.01 4.93 8.01
CA ILE A 217 3.74 5.10 6.74
C ILE A 217 4.14 6.56 6.64
N ALA A 218 5.39 6.88 6.94
CA ALA A 218 5.87 8.25 6.98
C ALA A 218 7.39 8.33 6.72
N PRO A 219 7.91 9.43 6.14
CA PRO A 219 9.35 9.65 6.14
C PRO A 219 9.92 9.70 7.57
N PRO A 220 11.25 9.59 7.74
CA PRO A 220 11.88 9.86 9.02
C PRO A 220 11.54 11.28 9.52
N GLU A 221 11.27 11.42 10.82
CA GLU A 221 10.82 12.70 11.44
C GLU A 221 11.71 13.90 11.14
N TYR A 222 13.00 13.68 10.87
CA TYR A 222 13.96 14.74 10.61
C TYR A 222 13.91 15.29 9.18
N SER A 223 13.14 14.71 8.25
CA SER A 223 13.09 15.18 6.85
C SER A 223 11.89 14.68 6.06
N ASP A 224 10.99 15.62 5.75
CA ASP A 224 9.86 15.46 4.84
C ASP A 224 10.26 15.38 3.35
N GLN A 225 11.55 15.56 3.03
CA GLN A 225 12.07 15.50 1.66
C GLN A 225 12.28 14.07 1.17
N HIS A 226 12.24 13.07 2.07
CA HIS A 226 12.34 11.66 1.75
C HIS A 226 10.98 11.10 1.36
N ARG A 227 10.51 11.37 0.15
CA ARG A 227 9.14 11.00 -0.18
C ARG A 227 8.92 9.50 -0.10
N ILE A 228 7.85 9.08 0.57
CA ILE A 228 7.42 7.69 0.65
C ILE A 228 6.10 7.51 -0.09
N GLY A 229 6.10 6.66 -1.12
CA GLY A 229 4.93 6.34 -1.92
C GLY A 229 4.45 4.92 -1.66
N LEU A 230 3.13 4.73 -1.79
CA LEU A 230 2.47 3.42 -1.74
C LEU A 230 1.79 3.19 -3.09
N ILE A 231 2.07 2.05 -3.72
CA ILE A 231 1.53 1.69 -5.03
C ILE A 231 0.77 0.37 -4.86
N LYS A 232 -0.55 0.43 -4.95
CA LYS A 232 -1.42 -0.73 -4.88
C LYS A 232 -1.61 -1.32 -6.27
N GLU A 233 -1.29 -2.61 -6.41
CA GLU A 233 -1.49 -3.43 -7.61
C GLU A 233 -2.25 -4.73 -7.27
N GLY A 234 -2.66 -5.47 -8.29
CA GLY A 234 -3.44 -6.70 -8.14
C GLY A 234 -4.87 -6.47 -7.66
N THR A 235 -5.70 -7.51 -7.69
CA THR A 235 -7.16 -7.36 -7.53
C THR A 235 -7.64 -7.36 -6.08
N GLY A 236 -6.77 -7.65 -5.11
CA GLY A 236 -7.13 -7.71 -3.68
C GLY A 236 -7.44 -6.32 -3.07
N THR A 237 -8.01 -6.33 -1.87
CA THR A 237 -8.39 -5.13 -1.10
C THR A 237 -7.41 -4.82 0.01
N TYR A 238 -6.81 -3.64 0.00
CA TYR A 238 -5.93 -3.17 1.07
C TYR A 238 -6.65 -2.16 1.97
N ARG A 239 -6.68 -2.40 3.27
CA ARG A 239 -7.25 -1.49 4.28
C ARG A 239 -6.16 -0.67 4.93
N ILE A 240 -6.24 0.65 4.90
CA ILE A 240 -5.36 1.54 5.66
C ILE A 240 -6.09 1.96 6.92
N THR A 241 -5.68 1.44 8.06
CA THR A 241 -6.25 1.76 9.38
C THR A 241 -5.30 2.62 10.23
N GLY A 242 -4.04 2.76 9.82
CA GLY A 242 -3.08 3.67 10.45
C GLY A 242 -3.57 5.12 10.43
N ASN A 243 -3.47 5.79 11.58
CA ASN A 243 -4.22 7.04 11.82
C ASN A 243 -3.41 8.34 11.69
N ASN A 244 -2.09 8.23 11.46
CA ASN A 244 -1.19 9.38 11.34
C ASN A 244 -0.11 9.15 10.29
N ASN A 245 -0.53 8.84 9.07
CA ASN A 245 0.38 8.59 7.97
C ASN A 245 0.83 9.89 7.28
N PHE A 246 1.95 9.80 6.57
CA PHE A 246 2.44 10.81 5.67
C PHE A 246 3.04 10.19 4.40
N ILE A 247 2.16 9.73 3.50
CA ILE A 247 2.48 9.14 2.19
C ILE A 247 2.85 10.26 1.19
N SER A 248 4.00 10.90 1.44
CA SER A 248 4.49 12.09 0.73
C SER A 248 4.94 11.84 -0.71
N GLY A 249 5.04 10.58 -1.13
CA GLY A 249 5.27 10.13 -2.51
C GLY A 249 4.00 9.74 -3.26
N ALA A 250 2.84 10.04 -2.67
CA ALA A 250 1.49 9.67 -3.09
C ALA A 250 1.14 8.18 -2.95
N LEU A 251 -0.14 7.94 -2.70
CA LEU A 251 -0.83 6.67 -2.89
C LEU A 251 -1.24 6.56 -4.37
N ARG A 252 -0.89 5.46 -5.03
CA ARG A 252 -1.33 5.14 -6.40
C ARG A 252 -2.10 3.83 -6.38
N VAL A 253 -3.37 3.88 -6.72
CA VAL A 253 -4.22 2.67 -6.83
C VAL A 253 -4.30 2.29 -8.30
N LEU A 254 -3.42 1.39 -8.73
CA LEU A 254 -3.34 0.93 -10.12
C LEU A 254 -4.44 -0.07 -10.46
N ASP A 255 -4.74 -0.96 -9.51
CA ASP A 255 -5.71 -2.04 -9.64
C ASP A 255 -6.22 -2.49 -8.26
N GLY A 256 -7.38 -3.14 -8.24
CA GLY A 256 -8.07 -3.58 -7.03
C GLY A 256 -8.56 -2.41 -6.18
N ARG A 257 -8.63 -2.62 -4.86
CA ARG A 257 -9.25 -1.67 -3.93
C ARG A 257 -8.31 -1.23 -2.82
N VAL A 258 -8.38 0.06 -2.46
CA VAL A 258 -7.86 0.60 -1.20
C VAL A 258 -9.00 1.18 -0.39
N LEU A 259 -9.12 0.74 0.85
CA LEU A 259 -10.09 1.24 1.83
C LEU A 259 -9.40 2.12 2.85
N ILE A 260 -9.88 3.36 2.96
CA ILE A 260 -9.50 4.32 3.99
C ILE A 260 -10.35 4.04 5.22
N ALA A 261 -9.80 3.31 6.18
CA ALA A 261 -10.49 2.77 7.35
C ALA A 261 -9.82 3.21 8.66
N ASN A 262 -9.17 4.38 8.67
CA ASN A 262 -8.59 4.94 9.87
C ASN A 262 -9.66 5.54 10.80
N ASP A 263 -9.35 5.64 12.09
CA ASP A 263 -10.21 6.32 13.06
C ASP A 263 -10.22 7.84 12.84
N ARG A 264 -11.20 8.27 12.04
CA ARG A 264 -11.42 9.68 11.67
C ARG A 264 -11.66 10.58 12.88
N GLU A 265 -12.40 10.11 13.88
CA GLU A 265 -12.73 10.90 15.07
C GLU A 265 -11.49 11.17 15.91
N GLU A 266 -10.67 10.13 16.11
CA GLU A 266 -9.39 10.28 16.76
C GLU A 266 -8.47 11.21 15.95
N ALA A 267 -8.39 11.05 14.62
CA ALA A 267 -7.57 11.92 13.77
C ALA A 267 -7.98 13.39 13.87
N GLU A 268 -9.29 13.67 13.89
CA GLU A 268 -9.82 15.03 14.06
C GLU A 268 -9.51 15.61 15.44
N SER A 269 -9.68 14.81 16.50
CA SER A 269 -9.44 15.23 17.88
C SER A 269 -7.97 15.56 18.12
N LYS A 270 -7.05 14.76 17.54
CA LYS A 270 -5.60 14.91 17.68
C LYS A 270 -4.96 15.81 16.63
N LYS A 271 -5.75 16.34 15.69
CA LYS A 271 -5.26 17.16 14.56
C LYS A 271 -4.20 16.42 13.75
N TRP A 272 -4.47 15.16 13.46
CA TRP A 272 -3.61 14.29 12.65
C TRP A 272 -3.96 14.37 11.16
N ARG A 273 -3.05 13.84 10.33
CA ARG A 273 -3.22 13.81 8.87
C ARG A 273 -3.95 12.55 8.36
N GLY A 274 -4.50 11.73 9.25
CA GLY A 274 -5.32 10.56 8.89
C GLY A 274 -4.57 9.46 8.13
N ALA A 275 -5.29 8.73 7.29
CA ALA A 275 -4.79 7.52 6.61
C ALA A 275 -3.72 7.77 5.55
N THR A 276 -3.73 8.91 4.86
CA THR A 276 -2.83 9.15 3.72
C THR A 276 -1.76 10.18 4.00
N GLY A 277 -2.01 11.11 4.91
CA GLY A 277 -1.25 12.35 4.96
C GLY A 277 -1.73 13.40 3.96
N ALA A 278 -0.94 14.46 3.80
CA ALA A 278 -1.23 15.56 2.88
C ALA A 278 0.05 16.03 2.18
N MET A 279 -0.04 16.39 0.89
CA MET A 279 1.08 16.98 0.15
C MET A 279 1.36 18.42 0.62
N THR A 280 2.56 18.92 0.36
CA THR A 280 2.96 20.30 0.71
C THR A 280 2.11 21.36 -0.01
N SER A 281 1.57 21.02 -1.17
CA SER A 281 0.62 21.84 -1.95
C SER A 281 -0.74 21.14 -2.01
N SER A 282 -1.85 21.87 -1.85
CA SER A 282 -3.20 21.32 -2.06
C SER A 282 -3.47 21.00 -3.54
N GLN A 283 -2.66 21.51 -4.46
CA GLN A 283 -2.80 21.19 -5.88
C GLN A 283 -2.18 19.84 -6.24
N GLU A 284 -1.28 19.31 -5.40
CA GLU A 284 -0.69 17.99 -5.59
C GLU A 284 -1.58 16.93 -4.94
N ALA A 285 -1.98 15.93 -5.72
CA ALA A 285 -2.78 14.83 -5.20
C ALA A 285 -1.94 13.94 -4.28
N VAL A 286 -2.49 13.60 -3.13
CA VAL A 286 -1.94 12.57 -2.23
C VAL A 286 -2.39 11.18 -2.66
N ALA A 287 -3.49 11.07 -3.40
CA ALA A 287 -3.99 9.80 -3.92
C ALA A 287 -4.34 9.93 -5.41
N TYR A 288 -3.84 8.99 -6.21
CA TYR A 288 -4.20 8.81 -7.62
C TYR A 288 -4.95 7.48 -7.76
N VAL A 289 -6.17 7.53 -8.26
CA VAL A 289 -7.01 6.35 -8.51
C VAL A 289 -7.05 6.14 -10.01
N PHE A 290 -6.35 5.12 -10.50
CA PHE A 290 -6.26 4.81 -11.94
C PHE A 290 -7.50 4.07 -12.41
N GLU A 291 -7.70 3.92 -13.72
CA GLU A 291 -8.96 3.40 -14.31
C GLU A 291 -9.44 2.05 -13.73
N ASN A 292 -8.51 1.16 -13.34
CA ASN A 292 -8.83 -0.14 -12.73
C ASN A 292 -8.82 -0.12 -11.19
N GLY A 293 -8.51 1.03 -10.59
CA GLY A 293 -8.42 1.21 -9.16
C GLY A 293 -9.73 1.68 -8.53
N VAL A 294 -9.94 1.26 -7.28
CA VAL A 294 -11.03 1.72 -6.43
C VAL A 294 -10.46 2.29 -5.14
N LEU A 295 -10.88 3.50 -4.76
CA LEU A 295 -10.63 4.10 -3.44
C LEU A 295 -11.94 4.23 -2.69
N GLY A 296 -12.03 3.64 -1.50
CA GLY A 296 -13.24 3.70 -0.67
C GLY A 296 -12.94 3.86 0.81
N GLY A 297 -13.92 3.54 1.66
CA GLY A 297 -13.80 3.53 3.11
C GLY A 297 -14.59 4.65 3.81
N THR A 298 -14.44 4.72 5.14
CA THR A 298 -15.17 5.63 6.05
C THR A 298 -14.26 6.56 6.86
N GLY A 299 -12.95 6.48 6.63
CA GLY A 299 -11.95 7.32 7.28
C GLY A 299 -11.75 8.68 6.60
N ASN A 300 -10.53 9.21 6.68
CA ASN A 300 -10.18 10.47 6.01
C ASN A 300 -8.90 10.42 5.16
N VAL A 301 -8.99 11.07 4.00
CA VAL A 301 -7.87 11.42 3.12
C VAL A 301 -7.55 12.89 3.33
N ALA A 302 -6.38 13.20 3.88
CA ALA A 302 -6.03 14.58 4.26
C ALA A 302 -5.46 15.45 3.13
N GLY A 303 -5.43 14.93 1.90
CA GLY A 303 -4.97 15.65 0.72
C GLY A 303 -5.87 15.43 -0.47
N THR A 304 -5.51 16.04 -1.59
CA THR A 304 -6.30 15.97 -2.82
C THR A 304 -6.31 14.56 -3.41
N ILE A 305 -7.47 14.13 -3.91
CA ILE A 305 -7.66 12.88 -4.66
C ILE A 305 -7.73 13.23 -6.15
N ASP A 306 -7.02 12.49 -6.99
CA ASP A 306 -7.12 12.56 -8.45
C ASP A 306 -7.69 11.25 -9.01
N ASN A 307 -8.93 11.30 -9.48
CA ASN A 307 -9.73 10.12 -9.80
C ASN A 307 -9.92 9.91 -11.30
N TYR A 308 -9.29 8.88 -11.85
CA TYR A 308 -9.54 8.30 -13.17
C TYR A 308 -10.44 7.05 -13.09
N GLY A 309 -10.40 6.32 -11.97
CA GLY A 309 -11.18 5.11 -11.72
C GLY A 309 -12.46 5.37 -10.91
N VAL A 310 -12.58 4.67 -9.78
CA VAL A 310 -13.77 4.71 -8.92
C VAL A 310 -13.44 5.22 -7.52
N VAL A 311 -14.21 6.20 -7.04
CA VAL A 311 -14.30 6.53 -5.61
C VAL A 311 -15.62 6.01 -5.07
N GLU A 312 -15.57 5.17 -4.04
CA GLU A 312 -16.72 4.44 -3.47
C GLU A 312 -16.72 4.59 -1.94
N PRO A 313 -17.34 5.65 -1.39
CA PRO A 313 -17.41 5.83 0.06
C PRO A 313 -18.11 4.67 0.77
N GLY A 314 -17.73 4.39 2.02
CA GLY A 314 -18.21 3.24 2.78
C GLY A 314 -17.25 2.05 2.78
N GLU A 315 -17.51 1.08 3.65
CA GLU A 315 -16.79 -0.20 3.73
C GLU A 315 -17.81 -1.34 3.61
N ASP A 316 -18.27 -1.57 2.37
CA ASP A 316 -19.33 -2.55 2.02
C ASP A 316 -20.72 -2.29 2.66
N ALA A 317 -20.86 -1.19 3.39
CA ALA A 317 -22.10 -0.67 4.00
C ALA A 317 -22.09 0.87 4.00
N ALA A 318 -23.16 1.48 4.54
CA ALA A 318 -23.25 2.93 4.68
C ALA A 318 -22.09 3.52 5.49
N GLY A 319 -21.76 4.75 5.16
CA GLY A 319 -20.68 5.47 5.81
C GLY A 319 -20.17 6.62 4.95
N THR A 320 -19.34 7.45 5.55
CA THR A 320 -18.89 8.70 4.94
C THR A 320 -17.40 8.69 4.77
N LEU A 321 -16.92 8.88 3.53
CA LEU A 321 -15.52 9.14 3.26
C LEU A 321 -15.26 10.65 3.35
N TYR A 322 -14.23 11.03 4.09
CA TYR A 322 -13.85 12.44 4.28
C TYR A 322 -12.59 12.78 3.50
N VAL A 323 -12.68 13.76 2.60
CA VAL A 323 -11.51 14.39 1.95
C VAL A 323 -11.22 15.67 2.71
N LYS A 324 -10.50 15.53 3.83
CA LYS A 324 -10.28 16.60 4.81
C LYS A 324 -8.99 16.44 5.59
N ASN A 325 -8.27 17.55 5.71
CA ASN A 325 -7.08 17.67 6.53
C ASN A 325 -7.43 18.21 7.93
N TYR A 326 -7.15 17.45 8.98
CA TYR A 326 -7.37 17.91 10.36
C TYR A 326 -6.14 18.54 11.00
N ALA A 327 -4.95 18.36 10.40
CA ALA A 327 -3.69 18.90 10.92
C ALA A 327 -3.44 20.35 10.50
N THR A 328 -4.06 20.81 9.42
CA THR A 328 -3.90 22.17 8.88
C THR A 328 -5.23 22.69 8.33
N THR A 329 -5.34 23.99 8.11
CA THR A 329 -6.53 24.62 7.48
C THR A 329 -6.51 24.55 5.95
N ARG A 330 -5.65 23.70 5.36
CA ARG A 330 -5.51 23.60 3.92
C ARG A 330 -6.60 22.69 3.36
N ASP A 331 -7.38 23.23 2.44
CA ASP A 331 -8.42 22.49 1.71
C ASP A 331 -7.82 21.25 1.00
N ALA A 332 -8.56 20.14 1.09
CA ALA A 332 -8.32 18.93 0.32
C ALA A 332 -9.39 18.81 -0.78
N HIS A 333 -8.96 18.63 -2.02
CA HIS A 333 -9.84 18.67 -3.19
C HIS A 333 -10.16 17.26 -3.73
N LEU A 334 -11.20 17.18 -4.54
CA LEU A 334 -11.49 16.01 -5.37
C LEU A 334 -11.36 16.40 -6.84
N TYR A 335 -10.44 15.79 -7.56
CA TYR A 335 -10.34 15.92 -9.01
C TYR A 335 -11.02 14.73 -9.67
N VAL A 336 -11.95 15.04 -10.56
CA VAL A 336 -12.67 14.05 -11.38
C VAL A 336 -12.23 14.18 -12.83
N ARG A 337 -12.00 13.03 -13.46
CA ARG A 337 -11.48 12.90 -14.82
C ARG A 337 -12.56 12.36 -15.77
N PRO A 338 -12.34 12.39 -17.09
CA PRO A 338 -13.31 11.88 -18.03
C PRO A 338 -13.62 10.40 -17.73
N ARG A 339 -14.91 10.05 -17.69
CA ARG A 339 -15.42 8.71 -17.38
C ARG A 339 -15.13 8.16 -15.97
N SER A 340 -14.46 8.93 -15.10
CA SER A 340 -14.31 8.56 -13.69
C SER A 340 -15.65 8.42 -12.98
N VAL A 341 -15.72 7.61 -11.93
CA VAL A 341 -16.97 7.25 -11.25
C VAL A 341 -16.91 7.62 -9.78
N LEU A 342 -17.97 8.25 -9.29
CA LEU A 342 -18.31 8.32 -7.87
C LEU A 342 -19.47 7.35 -7.63
N ARG A 343 -19.23 6.26 -6.90
CA ARG A 343 -20.24 5.23 -6.65
C ARG A 343 -20.78 5.34 -5.23
N PHE A 344 -22.10 5.32 -5.09
CA PHE A 344 -22.78 5.42 -3.82
C PHE A 344 -23.76 4.28 -3.61
N GLN A 345 -23.79 3.73 -2.41
CA GLN A 345 -24.76 2.74 -1.99
C GLN A 345 -25.93 3.41 -1.25
N VAL A 346 -27.16 3.00 -1.57
CA VAL A 346 -28.40 3.53 -0.97
C VAL A 346 -29.25 2.38 -0.44
N GLY A 347 -29.52 2.39 0.86
CA GLY A 347 -30.45 1.50 1.55
C GLY A 347 -31.67 2.25 2.08
N SER A 348 -31.46 3.32 2.84
CA SER A 348 -32.50 4.22 3.38
C SER A 348 -31.93 5.60 3.67
N VAL A 349 -32.76 6.56 4.08
CA VAL A 349 -32.30 7.92 4.46
C VAL A 349 -31.33 7.95 5.65
N GLU A 350 -31.23 6.85 6.41
CA GLU A 350 -30.26 6.67 7.50
C GLU A 350 -29.10 5.75 7.10
N ASP A 351 -29.23 5.05 5.98
CA ASP A 351 -28.33 3.99 5.53
C ASP A 351 -27.94 4.23 4.06
N TYR A 352 -27.03 5.17 3.85
CA TYR A 352 -26.44 5.45 2.54
C TYR A 352 -25.00 5.96 2.69
N THR A 353 -24.24 5.87 1.62
CA THR A 353 -22.84 6.31 1.60
C THR A 353 -22.72 7.76 1.18
N GLN A 354 -21.76 8.49 1.73
CA GLN A 354 -21.54 9.91 1.44
C GLN A 354 -20.06 10.22 1.18
N LEU A 355 -19.81 11.23 0.35
CA LEU A 355 -18.49 11.81 0.15
C LEU A 355 -18.50 13.26 0.62
N LEU A 356 -17.67 13.59 1.61
CA LEU A 356 -17.50 14.95 2.11
C LEU A 356 -16.14 15.49 1.70
N VAL A 357 -16.13 16.54 0.89
CA VAL A 357 -14.91 17.20 0.40
C VAL A 357 -14.79 18.58 1.03
N ASP A 358 -13.70 18.82 1.76
CA ASP A 358 -13.48 20.10 2.46
C ASP A 358 -13.19 21.25 1.48
N GLY A 359 -12.57 20.94 0.34
CA GLY A 359 -12.31 21.86 -0.76
C GLY A 359 -13.27 21.71 -1.92
N ASP A 360 -12.81 22.13 -3.10
CA ASP A 360 -13.56 22.03 -4.35
C ASP A 360 -13.55 20.62 -4.96
N VAL A 361 -14.61 20.34 -5.74
CA VAL A 361 -14.65 19.28 -6.75
C VAL A 361 -14.29 19.92 -8.09
N LYS A 362 -13.24 19.41 -8.75
CA LYS A 362 -12.69 20.00 -9.97
C LYS A 362 -12.67 19.00 -11.12
N TYR A 363 -13.21 19.39 -12.27
CA TYR A 363 -13.12 18.60 -13.49
C TYR A 363 -11.92 19.01 -14.34
N PHE A 364 -11.24 17.99 -14.87
CA PHE A 364 -10.19 18.11 -15.87
C PHE A 364 -10.51 17.19 -17.04
N ASP A 365 -10.42 17.69 -18.26
CA ASP A 365 -10.73 16.99 -19.52
C ASP A 365 -9.58 16.08 -20.00
N ILE A 366 -8.66 15.70 -19.12
CA ILE A 366 -7.47 14.92 -19.47
C ILE A 366 -7.62 13.49 -18.95
N CYS A 367 -7.53 12.52 -19.84
CA CYS A 367 -7.52 11.08 -19.57
C CYS A 367 -6.20 10.62 -18.94
N GLN A 368 -6.18 9.37 -18.45
CA GLN A 368 -4.99 8.80 -17.81
C GLN A 368 -3.77 8.71 -18.74
N ASP A 369 -3.99 8.52 -20.03
CA ASP A 369 -2.98 8.50 -21.09
C ASP A 369 -2.58 9.90 -21.58
N PHE A 370 -3.00 10.95 -20.87
CA PHE A 370 -2.79 12.36 -21.19
C PHE A 370 -3.51 12.87 -22.45
N SER A 371 -4.37 12.05 -23.08
CA SER A 371 -5.26 12.53 -24.13
C SER A 371 -6.36 13.42 -23.55
N GLN A 372 -6.93 14.30 -24.38
CA GLN A 372 -8.11 15.07 -24.00
C GLN A 372 -9.39 14.32 -24.36
N SER A 373 -10.42 14.44 -23.52
CA SER A 373 -11.75 13.90 -23.76
C SER A 373 -12.85 14.83 -23.27
N THR A 374 -13.94 14.89 -24.02
CA THR A 374 -15.16 15.61 -23.65
C THR A 374 -16.11 14.75 -22.79
N ASP A 375 -15.71 13.53 -22.43
CA ASP A 375 -16.54 12.65 -21.62
C ASP A 375 -16.67 13.18 -20.19
N MET A 376 -17.90 13.18 -19.69
CA MET A 376 -18.19 13.62 -18.33
C MET A 376 -17.97 12.50 -17.30
N PRO A 377 -17.65 12.84 -16.04
CA PRO A 377 -17.62 11.88 -14.94
C PRO A 377 -19.04 11.40 -14.60
N PHE A 378 -19.11 10.26 -13.89
CA PHE A 378 -20.37 9.62 -13.52
C PHE A 378 -20.61 9.62 -12.01
N VAL A 379 -21.89 9.74 -11.64
CA VAL A 379 -22.41 9.30 -10.34
C VAL A 379 -23.16 7.99 -10.57
N GLU A 380 -22.71 6.93 -9.91
CA GLU A 380 -23.33 5.60 -9.97
C GLU A 380 -24.05 5.30 -8.66
N ILE A 381 -25.30 4.85 -8.74
CA ILE A 381 -26.11 4.51 -7.57
C ILE A 381 -26.31 3.01 -7.52
N CYS A 382 -25.92 2.41 -6.41
CA CYS A 382 -26.11 1.00 -6.10
C CYS A 382 -27.18 0.87 -5.01
N LEU A 383 -28.39 0.47 -5.39
CA LEU A 383 -29.47 0.21 -4.45
C LEU A 383 -29.19 -1.10 -3.69
N LYS A 384 -29.28 -1.11 -2.36
CA LYS A 384 -29.22 -2.35 -1.57
C LYS A 384 -30.42 -3.24 -1.89
N GLU A 385 -30.23 -4.56 -1.80
CA GLU A 385 -31.30 -5.53 -2.09
C GLU A 385 -32.54 -5.32 -1.20
N ASP A 386 -32.32 -4.96 0.07
CA ASP A 386 -33.31 -4.72 1.11
C ASP A 386 -33.65 -3.24 1.32
N ALA A 387 -33.33 -2.38 0.34
CA ALA A 387 -33.53 -0.93 0.45
C ALA A 387 -34.98 -0.55 0.84
N GLN A 388 -35.08 0.34 1.83
CA GLN A 388 -36.31 0.90 2.37
C GLN A 388 -36.37 2.39 2.00
N VAL A 389 -36.83 2.68 0.79
CA VAL A 389 -36.87 4.03 0.22
C VAL A 389 -38.31 4.47 -0.05
N GLN A 390 -38.58 5.76 0.12
CA GLN A 390 -39.89 6.37 -0.08
C GLN A 390 -39.83 7.49 -1.13
N VAL A 391 -40.91 7.63 -1.91
CA VAL A 391 -41.04 8.78 -2.84
C VAL A 391 -40.94 10.08 -2.05
N GLY A 392 -40.02 10.94 -2.48
CA GLY A 392 -39.66 12.19 -1.80
C GLY A 392 -38.41 12.08 -0.92
N ASP A 393 -37.87 10.89 -0.69
CA ASP A 393 -36.59 10.73 0.02
C ASP A 393 -35.46 11.44 -0.75
N GLU A 394 -34.63 12.16 0.01
CA GLU A 394 -33.44 12.84 -0.49
C GLU A 394 -32.17 12.30 0.16
N PHE A 395 -31.16 12.04 -0.66
CA PHE A 395 -29.86 11.52 -0.24
C PHE A 395 -28.77 12.50 -0.68
N CYS A 396 -28.08 13.13 0.28
CA CYS A 396 -26.96 14.03 -0.01
C CYS A 396 -25.68 13.22 -0.22
N LEU A 397 -25.42 12.84 -1.47
CA LEU A 397 -24.34 11.91 -1.83
C LEU A 397 -22.96 12.56 -1.76
N LEU A 398 -22.86 13.81 -2.24
CA LEU A 398 -21.62 14.57 -2.26
C LEU A 398 -21.88 15.97 -1.73
N ARG A 399 -20.97 16.44 -0.87
CA ARG A 399 -20.88 17.83 -0.45
C ARG A 399 -19.45 18.32 -0.60
N ALA A 400 -19.31 19.51 -1.17
CA ALA A 400 -18.03 20.17 -1.37
C ALA A 400 -18.16 21.69 -1.24
N LYS A 401 -17.04 22.38 -1.16
CA LYS A 401 -17.01 23.85 -1.07
C LYS A 401 -17.51 24.50 -2.37
N ASN A 402 -16.95 24.09 -3.50
CA ASN A 402 -17.34 24.58 -4.83
C ASN A 402 -17.24 23.48 -5.88
N LYS A 403 -17.95 23.69 -6.99
CA LYS A 403 -17.73 22.98 -8.26
C LYS A 403 -16.94 23.89 -9.19
N THR A 404 -15.80 23.41 -9.69
CA THR A 404 -14.93 24.17 -10.61
C THR A 404 -14.45 23.32 -11.78
N SER A 405 -13.85 23.95 -12.78
CA SER A 405 -13.36 23.28 -13.99
C SER A 405 -12.20 24.05 -14.60
N GLN A 406 -11.31 23.33 -15.31
CA GLN A 406 -10.34 23.94 -16.23
C GLN A 406 -10.74 23.82 -17.71
N ALA A 407 -11.79 23.07 -18.01
CA ALA A 407 -12.19 22.71 -19.38
C ALA A 407 -13.56 23.26 -19.81
N GLY A 408 -14.12 24.20 -19.03
CA GLY A 408 -15.45 24.78 -19.25
C GLY A 408 -16.54 24.14 -18.41
N ASP A 409 -17.80 24.36 -18.79
CA ASP A 409 -18.95 23.81 -18.07
C ASP A 409 -18.98 22.28 -18.15
N TRP A 410 -19.28 21.65 -17.02
CA TRP A 410 -19.36 20.20 -16.90
C TRP A 410 -20.47 19.82 -15.91
N GLN A 411 -20.91 18.58 -15.94
CA GLN A 411 -21.90 18.01 -15.02
C GLN A 411 -21.67 16.51 -14.87
N PHE A 412 -22.18 15.91 -13.80
CA PHE A 412 -22.16 14.46 -13.67
C PHE A 412 -23.20 13.82 -14.60
N LYS A 413 -22.83 12.70 -15.21
CA LYS A 413 -23.80 11.77 -15.80
C LYS A 413 -24.26 10.80 -14.72
N ALA A 414 -25.54 10.48 -14.67
CA ALA A 414 -26.06 9.51 -13.72
C ALA A 414 -26.07 8.09 -14.31
N LYS A 415 -25.66 7.10 -13.52
CA LYS A 415 -25.94 5.66 -13.71
C LYS A 415 -26.89 5.24 -12.60
N MET A 416 -28.17 5.23 -12.91
CA MET A 416 -29.23 4.93 -11.96
C MET A 416 -29.54 3.43 -11.89
N PRO A 417 -30.11 2.94 -10.78
CA PRO A 417 -30.65 1.59 -10.70
C PRO A 417 -31.84 1.45 -11.66
N GLU A 418 -32.10 0.24 -12.14
CA GLU A 418 -33.30 -0.05 -12.96
C GLU A 418 -34.59 0.07 -12.14
N ARG A 419 -34.50 -0.21 -10.82
CA ARG A 419 -35.63 -0.11 -9.90
C ARG A 419 -35.91 1.35 -9.56
N TYR A 420 -37.19 1.71 -9.67
CA TYR A 420 -37.71 3.05 -9.37
C TYR A 420 -37.22 4.14 -10.32
N THR A 421 -37.84 5.33 -10.23
CA THR A 421 -37.42 6.51 -10.97
C THR A 421 -36.70 7.48 -10.04
N TRP A 422 -35.49 7.86 -10.43
CA TRP A 422 -34.60 8.69 -9.64
C TRP A 422 -34.24 9.98 -10.36
N GLU A 423 -34.02 11.03 -9.59
CA GLU A 423 -33.51 12.31 -10.06
C GLU A 423 -32.16 12.62 -9.38
N LEU A 424 -31.15 13.00 -10.16
CA LEU A 424 -29.89 13.53 -9.64
C LEU A 424 -29.87 15.04 -9.82
N GLU A 425 -29.79 15.77 -8.72
CA GLU A 425 -29.78 17.23 -8.69
C GLU A 425 -28.40 17.73 -8.23
N GLU A 426 -27.79 18.62 -9.01
CA GLU A 426 -26.62 19.39 -8.61
C GLU A 426 -27.07 20.80 -8.19
N LYS A 427 -26.85 21.17 -6.92
CA LYS A 427 -27.31 22.45 -6.37
C LYS A 427 -26.29 23.13 -5.46
N THR A 428 -26.43 24.44 -5.33
CA THR A 428 -25.71 25.22 -4.31
C THR A 428 -26.67 25.55 -3.18
N GLN A 429 -26.31 25.16 -1.96
CA GLN A 429 -27.10 25.41 -0.76
C GLN A 429 -26.18 25.83 0.37
N ASP A 430 -26.52 26.91 1.09
CA ASP A 430 -25.75 27.44 2.22
C ASP A 430 -24.26 27.71 1.93
N GLY A 431 -23.94 28.02 0.66
CA GLY A 431 -22.57 28.28 0.21
C GLY A 431 -21.75 27.02 -0.11
N GLU A 432 -22.37 25.84 -0.08
CA GLU A 432 -21.76 24.57 -0.46
C GLU A 432 -22.35 24.03 -1.77
N TYR A 433 -21.55 23.29 -2.52
CA TYR A 433 -21.97 22.51 -3.67
C TYR A 433 -22.42 21.11 -3.23
N LEU A 434 -23.61 20.70 -3.63
CA LEU A 434 -24.24 19.43 -3.28
C LEU A 434 -24.62 18.64 -4.53
N VAL A 435 -24.47 17.32 -4.44
CA VAL A 435 -25.13 16.35 -5.34
C VAL A 435 -26.14 15.56 -4.54
N VAL A 436 -27.42 15.70 -4.89
CA VAL A 436 -28.54 15.09 -4.18
C VAL A 436 -29.27 14.12 -5.10
N LEU A 437 -29.51 12.93 -4.61
CA LEU A 437 -30.38 11.94 -5.24
C LEU A 437 -31.77 12.04 -4.63
N ARG A 438 -32.82 12.06 -5.46
CA ARG A 438 -34.22 12.04 -5.00
C ARG A 438 -34.97 10.88 -5.65
N LEU A 439 -35.73 10.14 -4.85
CA LEU A 439 -36.69 9.16 -5.36
C LEU A 439 -37.98 9.89 -5.79
N THR A 440 -38.33 9.85 -7.08
CA THR A 440 -39.47 10.60 -7.63
C THR A 440 -40.70 9.73 -7.93
N SER A 441 -40.51 8.44 -8.20
CA SER A 441 -41.60 7.49 -8.42
C SER A 441 -41.18 6.07 -8.06
N TYR A 442 -42.13 5.25 -7.60
CA TYR A 442 -41.94 3.80 -7.46
C TYR A 442 -42.06 3.04 -8.78
N GLU A 443 -42.40 3.72 -9.88
CA GLU A 443 -42.34 3.13 -11.22
C GLU A 443 -40.88 2.99 -11.65
N ASP A 444 -40.54 1.84 -12.23
CA ASP A 444 -39.21 1.60 -12.80
C ASP A 444 -38.97 2.54 -13.98
N ALA A 445 -37.73 3.02 -14.12
CA ALA A 445 -37.35 3.88 -15.23
C ALA A 445 -37.62 3.16 -16.57
N GLN A 446 -38.36 3.78 -17.48
CA GLN A 446 -38.58 3.18 -18.80
C GLN A 446 -37.23 3.11 -19.56
N PRO A 447 -36.96 1.99 -20.26
CA PRO A 447 -35.67 1.75 -20.91
C PRO A 447 -35.33 2.73 -22.03
#